data_AF-A0A944A3G8-F1
#
_entry.id   AF-A0A944A3G8-F1
#
_cell.length_a   1.000
_cell.length_b   1.000
_cell.length_c   1.000
_cell.angle_alpha   90.00
_cell.angle_beta   90.00
_cell.angle_gamma   90.00
#
_symmetry.space_group_name_H-M   'P 1'
#
loop_
_entity.id
_entity.type
_entity.pdbx_description
1 polymer ?
#
loop_
_entity_poly.entity_id
_entity_poly.type
_entity_poly.pdbx_seq_one_letter_code
_entity_poly.pdbx_strand_id
1 'polypeptide(L)'
;MKKIVVLLLMVNLLLLSGCKNSSVETVQKDYSSCFNGINGCAVFYDYDKEKYDVYNEEQCNTRYSPYSTFKIVAVLEGLNDGVLISKNTKMKYNGEKYPFDMWNKDMNLNEAFQTSCVWYFRQVIDNIGQEKLKEAVDELDYGNCDVSKWEGEPINVQQDLNGFWLGSSLEITPMEMVNIVANIFKEKRNTKITKLIF
;
A
#
# COMPACT_ATOMS: atom_id res chain seq x y z
N MET A 1 -6.06 -74.48 8.60
CA MET A 1 -5.45 -73.24 9.11
C MET A 1 -6.31 -72.08 8.62
N LYS A 2 -6.76 -71.20 9.55
CA LYS A 2 -7.04 -69.75 9.46
C LYS A 2 -7.54 -69.20 8.10
N LYS A 3 -8.54 -68.32 7.93
CA LYS A 3 -9.56 -67.60 8.73
C LYS A 3 -10.03 -66.50 7.73
N ILE A 4 -11.35 -66.30 7.50
CA ILE A 4 -12.04 -64.97 7.33
C ILE A 4 -11.64 -64.19 6.03
N VAL A 5 -12.50 -63.57 5.20
CA VAL A 5 -13.40 -62.40 5.38
C VAL A 5 -14.20 -62.28 4.06
N VAL A 6 -15.50 -62.60 4.00
CA VAL A 6 -16.67 -61.72 4.20
C VAL A 6 -16.62 -60.42 3.37
N LEU A 7 -17.31 -60.47 2.22
CA LEU A 7 -18.26 -59.46 1.71
C LEU A 7 -18.25 -58.10 2.43
N LEU A 8 -17.97 -56.99 1.73
CA LEU A 8 -18.87 -55.83 1.70
C LEU A 8 -18.39 -54.79 0.68
N LEU A 9 -19.33 -54.32 -0.14
CA LEU A 9 -19.24 -53.08 -0.87
C LEU A 9 -18.89 -51.93 0.09
N MET A 10 -17.77 -51.25 -0.13
CA MET A 10 -17.58 -49.89 0.35
C MET A 10 -16.92 -49.07 -0.75
N VAL A 11 -17.80 -48.42 -1.51
CA VAL A 11 -17.70 -46.99 -1.88
C VAL A 11 -16.27 -46.47 -1.86
N ASN A 12 -15.67 -46.32 -3.05
CA ASN A 12 -14.60 -45.35 -3.26
C ASN A 12 -15.21 -43.97 -2.98
N LEU A 13 -15.24 -43.60 -1.69
CA LEU A 13 -15.63 -42.29 -1.24
C LEU A 13 -14.52 -41.36 -1.72
N LEU A 14 -14.82 -40.67 -2.81
CA LEU A 14 -14.15 -39.45 -3.25
C LEU A 14 -13.70 -38.67 -2.01
N LEU A 15 -12.41 -38.72 -1.69
CA LEU A 15 -11.76 -37.67 -0.92
C LEU A 15 -11.64 -36.47 -1.87
N LEU A 16 -12.77 -35.85 -2.17
CA LEU A 16 -12.80 -34.41 -2.39
C LEU A 16 -12.40 -33.81 -1.04
N SER A 17 -11.09 -33.73 -0.80
CA SER A 17 -10.54 -32.70 0.06
C SER A 17 -10.93 -31.40 -0.62
N GLY A 18 -12.14 -30.92 -0.35
CA GLY A 18 -12.54 -29.58 -0.69
C GLY A 18 -11.53 -28.69 0.01
N CYS A 19 -10.66 -28.05 -0.77
CA CYS A 19 -10.02 -26.84 -0.31
C CYS A 19 -11.15 -25.98 0.23
N LYS A 20 -11.19 -25.77 1.54
CA LYS A 20 -11.95 -24.67 2.09
C LYS A 20 -11.32 -23.44 1.45
N ASN A 21 -11.92 -22.94 0.37
CA ASN A 21 -11.79 -21.55 0.02
C ASN A 21 -12.43 -20.82 1.20
N SER A 22 -11.64 -20.51 2.23
CA SER A 22 -12.08 -19.53 3.22
C SER A 22 -12.01 -18.20 2.49
N SER A 23 -13.09 -17.87 1.78
CA SER A 23 -13.34 -16.50 1.38
C SER A 23 -13.31 -15.68 2.67
N VAL A 24 -12.36 -14.74 2.76
CA VAL A 24 -12.28 -13.79 3.86
C VAL A 24 -13.66 -13.13 4.03
N GLU A 25 -14.17 -13.04 5.26
CA GLU A 25 -15.53 -12.55 5.49
C GLU A 25 -15.61 -11.05 5.17
N THR A 26 -16.52 -10.64 4.30
CA THR A 26 -16.79 -9.22 4.02
C THR A 26 -18.20 -8.87 4.48
N VAL A 27 -18.31 -7.88 5.36
CA VAL A 27 -19.58 -7.40 5.91
C VAL A 27 -19.83 -5.96 5.46
N GLN A 28 -20.96 -5.76 4.81
CA GLN A 28 -21.44 -4.43 4.45
C GLN A 28 -21.87 -3.66 5.70
N LYS A 29 -21.42 -2.43 5.80
CA LYS A 29 -21.73 -1.49 6.87
C LYS A 29 -22.36 -0.24 6.28
N ASP A 30 -23.19 0.41 7.07
CA ASP A 30 -23.65 1.75 6.76
C ASP A 30 -22.90 2.76 7.62
N TYR A 31 -21.97 3.48 6.99
CA TYR A 31 -21.24 4.60 7.58
C TYR A 31 -21.63 5.95 6.98
N SER A 32 -22.76 6.01 6.25
CA SER A 32 -23.20 7.22 5.53
C SER A 32 -23.27 8.46 6.43
N SER A 33 -23.69 8.30 7.68
CA SER A 33 -23.73 9.39 8.67
C SER A 33 -22.34 9.99 8.96
N CYS A 34 -21.27 9.19 8.89
CA CYS A 34 -19.91 9.68 9.08
C CYS A 34 -19.39 10.45 7.86
N PHE A 35 -19.92 10.16 6.67
CA PHE A 35 -19.55 10.83 5.42
C PHE A 35 -20.29 12.16 5.20
N ASN A 36 -21.35 12.47 5.97
CA ASN A 36 -22.07 13.75 5.91
C ASN A 36 -22.48 14.18 4.48
N GLY A 37 -22.91 13.22 3.66
CA GLY A 37 -23.33 13.45 2.26
C GLY A 37 -22.20 13.49 1.23
N ILE A 38 -20.94 13.30 1.66
CA ILE A 38 -19.81 13.13 0.74
C ILE A 38 -19.86 11.72 0.13
N ASN A 39 -19.79 11.62 -1.20
CA ASN A 39 -19.65 10.32 -1.86
C ASN A 39 -18.23 9.79 -1.60
N GLY A 40 -18.14 8.69 -0.87
CA GLY A 40 -16.88 8.04 -0.55
C GLY A 40 -17.11 6.64 0.00
N CYS A 41 -16.02 6.02 0.42
CA CYS A 41 -15.98 4.62 0.80
C CYS A 41 -15.11 4.45 2.06
N ALA A 42 -15.37 3.39 2.83
CA ALA A 42 -14.50 3.00 3.94
C ALA A 42 -14.33 1.48 3.97
N VAL A 43 -13.10 1.04 4.23
CA VAL A 43 -12.75 -0.36 4.45
C VAL A 43 -11.99 -0.47 5.76
N PHE A 44 -12.40 -1.39 6.62
CA PHE A 44 -11.66 -1.79 7.81
C PHE A 44 -11.35 -3.27 7.71
N TYR A 45 -10.08 -3.64 7.91
CA TYR A 45 -9.66 -5.03 7.99
C TYR A 45 -9.31 -5.38 9.44
N ASP A 46 -10.04 -6.33 10.00
CA ASP A 46 -9.72 -6.96 11.28
C ASP A 46 -8.83 -8.18 11.01
N TYR A 47 -7.55 -8.04 11.33
CA TYR A 47 -6.54 -9.06 11.10
C TYR A 47 -6.81 -10.35 11.88
N ASP A 48 -7.26 -10.25 13.14
CA ASP A 48 -7.41 -11.42 14.01
C ASP A 48 -8.64 -12.25 13.62
N LYS A 49 -9.66 -11.58 13.07
CA LYS A 49 -10.88 -12.23 12.59
C LYS A 49 -10.85 -12.58 11.11
N GLU A 50 -9.82 -12.15 10.38
CA GLU A 50 -9.75 -12.22 8.92
C GLU A 50 -11.07 -11.73 8.30
N LYS A 51 -11.42 -10.48 8.58
CA LYS A 51 -12.71 -9.90 8.22
C LYS A 51 -12.60 -8.47 7.72
N TYR A 52 -13.33 -8.15 6.66
CA TYR A 52 -13.53 -6.79 6.18
C TYR A 52 -14.91 -6.26 6.61
N ASP A 53 -14.92 -5.03 7.12
CA ASP A 53 -16.11 -4.20 7.22
C ASP A 53 -16.03 -3.14 6.12
N VAL A 54 -17.02 -3.10 5.21
CA VAL A 54 -16.98 -2.27 3.98
C VAL A 54 -18.21 -1.38 3.89
N TYR A 55 -18.01 -0.10 3.58
CA TYR A 55 -19.06 0.85 3.20
C TYR A 55 -18.78 1.38 1.80
N ASN A 56 -19.80 1.32 0.93
CA ASN A 56 -19.72 1.70 -0.48
C ASN A 56 -18.69 0.87 -1.26
N GLU A 57 -18.97 -0.43 -1.37
CA GLU A 57 -18.07 -1.42 -1.97
C GLU A 57 -17.64 -1.09 -3.40
N GLU A 58 -18.52 -0.50 -4.22
CA GLU A 58 -18.19 -0.05 -5.57
C GLU A 58 -17.05 0.98 -5.56
N GLN A 59 -17.17 2.03 -4.74
CA GLN A 59 -16.10 3.02 -4.59
C GLN A 59 -14.83 2.41 -3.97
N CYS A 60 -14.96 1.45 -3.05
CA CYS A 60 -13.81 0.78 -2.44
C CYS A 60 -13.04 -0.14 -3.38
N ASN A 61 -13.65 -0.53 -4.51
CA ASN A 61 -13.02 -1.32 -5.57
C ASN A 61 -12.76 -0.49 -6.85
N THR A 62 -12.94 0.83 -6.78
CA THR A 62 -12.56 1.75 -7.85
C THR A 62 -11.14 2.23 -7.63
N ARG A 63 -10.32 2.24 -8.69
CA ARG A 63 -8.93 2.68 -8.64
C ARG A 63 -8.86 4.21 -8.72
N TYR A 64 -7.99 4.78 -7.90
CA TYR A 64 -7.67 6.21 -7.89
C TYR A 64 -6.17 6.40 -7.77
N SER A 65 -5.67 7.56 -8.20
CA SER A 65 -4.30 7.92 -7.88
C SER A 65 -4.09 7.94 -6.36
N PRO A 66 -3.02 7.32 -5.83
CA PRO A 66 -2.81 7.24 -4.38
C PRO A 66 -2.45 8.60 -3.78
N TYR A 67 -1.99 9.55 -4.59
CA TYR A 67 -1.41 10.80 -4.13
C TYR A 67 -0.41 10.55 -2.99
N SER A 68 -0.49 11.35 -1.93
CA SER A 68 0.48 11.28 -0.83
C SER A 68 0.42 10.00 0.00
N THR A 69 -0.57 9.12 -0.18
CA THR A 69 -0.58 7.82 0.51
C THR A 69 0.53 6.89 0.02
N PHE A 70 1.00 7.07 -1.23
CA PHE A 70 2.15 6.34 -1.79
C PHE A 70 3.45 6.55 -0.99
N LYS A 71 3.54 7.63 -0.20
CA LYS A 71 4.68 7.89 0.69
C LYS A 71 4.95 6.72 1.67
N ILE A 72 3.95 5.91 2.00
CA ILE A 72 4.14 4.70 2.82
C ILE A 72 5.10 3.71 2.13
N VAL A 73 4.89 3.45 0.84
CA VAL A 73 5.73 2.58 0.02
C VAL A 73 7.09 3.24 -0.24
N ALA A 74 7.11 4.54 -0.57
CA ALA A 74 8.38 5.26 -0.76
C ALA A 74 9.28 5.21 0.50
N VAL A 75 8.71 5.23 1.71
CA VAL A 75 9.48 5.03 2.95
C VAL A 75 9.99 3.60 3.07
N LEU A 76 9.12 2.61 2.82
CA LEU A 76 9.50 1.19 2.90
C LEU A 76 10.68 0.89 1.96
N GLU A 77 10.57 1.28 0.70
CA GLU A 77 11.61 1.02 -0.29
C GLU A 77 12.84 1.89 -0.10
N GLY A 78 12.67 3.14 0.36
CA GLY A 78 13.81 3.96 0.74
C GLY A 78 14.62 3.31 1.88
N LEU A 79 13.98 2.62 2.82
CA LEU A 79 14.66 1.87 3.88
C LEU A 79 15.31 0.58 3.35
N ASN A 80 14.63 -0.14 2.45
CA ASN A 80 15.15 -1.37 1.85
C ASN A 80 16.41 -1.11 0.99
N ASP A 81 16.38 -0.05 0.19
CA ASP A 81 17.50 0.35 -0.68
C ASP A 81 18.61 1.12 0.06
N GLY A 82 18.36 1.52 1.31
CA GLY A 82 19.32 2.25 2.14
C GLY A 82 19.41 3.75 1.88
N VAL A 83 18.57 4.30 1.00
CA VAL A 83 18.39 5.75 0.77
C VAL A 83 17.92 6.45 2.05
N LEU A 84 17.03 5.79 2.80
CA LEU A 84 16.59 6.19 4.12
C LEU A 84 17.26 5.27 5.14
N ILE A 85 17.94 5.86 6.13
CA ILE A 85 18.59 5.11 7.21
C ILE A 85 17.84 5.29 8.53
N SER A 86 17.14 6.44 8.67
CA SER A 86 16.24 6.75 9.77
C SER A 86 15.24 7.86 9.53
N LYS A 87 14.31 8.01 10.49
CA LYS A 87 13.42 9.18 10.57
C LYS A 87 14.17 10.52 10.58
N ASN A 88 15.46 10.50 10.93
CA ASN A 88 16.34 11.66 10.92
C ASN A 88 17.13 11.83 9.60
N THR A 89 16.95 10.94 8.61
CA THR A 89 17.62 11.07 7.30
C THR A 89 17.23 12.39 6.67
N LYS A 90 18.21 13.23 6.36
CA LYS A 90 17.99 14.57 5.80
C LYS A 90 18.16 14.55 4.29
N MET A 91 17.25 15.23 3.59
CA MET A 91 17.41 15.61 2.20
C MET A 91 17.68 17.11 2.12
N LYS A 92 18.46 17.51 1.11
CA LYS A 92 18.86 18.90 0.93
C LYS A 92 17.84 19.67 0.13
N TYR A 93 17.49 20.84 0.63
CA TYR A 93 16.65 21.79 -0.08
C TYR A 93 17.45 22.47 -1.19
N ASN A 94 16.87 22.55 -2.39
CA ASN A 94 17.51 23.13 -3.57
C ASN A 94 17.48 24.68 -3.60
N GLY A 95 16.77 25.32 -2.67
CA GLY A 95 16.62 26.78 -2.63
C GLY A 95 15.40 27.33 -3.38
N GLU A 96 14.59 26.49 -4.05
CA GLU A 96 13.39 26.92 -4.77
C GLU A 96 12.23 27.26 -3.85
N LYS A 97 11.54 28.39 -4.09
CA LYS A 97 10.40 28.75 -3.24
C LYS A 97 9.18 27.86 -3.55
N TYR A 98 8.87 26.95 -2.63
CA TYR A 98 7.66 26.13 -2.63
C TYR A 98 6.48 26.81 -1.94
N PRO A 99 5.23 26.44 -2.31
CA PRO A 99 4.01 27.09 -1.82
C PRO A 99 3.80 26.96 -0.31
N PHE A 100 4.35 25.92 0.32
CA PHE A 100 4.27 25.73 1.76
C PHE A 100 5.56 26.21 2.42
N ASP A 101 5.47 27.20 3.31
CA ASP A 101 6.65 27.78 3.97
C ASP A 101 7.51 26.74 4.69
N MET A 102 6.87 25.74 5.30
CA MET A 102 7.55 24.66 6.01
C MET A 102 8.42 23.74 5.12
N TRP A 103 8.19 23.75 3.80
CA TRP A 103 8.96 22.98 2.82
C TRP A 103 10.23 23.70 2.37
N ASN A 104 10.42 24.98 2.70
CA ASN A 104 11.53 25.81 2.23
C ASN A 104 12.77 25.72 3.15
N LYS A 105 13.20 24.50 3.46
CA LYS A 105 14.38 24.20 4.28
C LYS A 105 14.83 22.76 4.07
N ASP A 106 16.05 22.43 4.47
CA ASP A 106 16.43 21.02 4.66
C ASP A 106 15.42 20.34 5.60
N MET A 107 14.96 19.14 5.22
CA MET A 107 13.99 18.38 6.00
C MET A 107 14.54 16.99 6.30
N ASN A 108 14.18 16.47 7.48
CA ASN A 108 14.32 15.04 7.74
C ASN A 108 13.04 14.27 7.36
N LEU A 109 13.14 12.94 7.30
CA LEU A 109 12.01 12.07 6.94
C LEU A 109 10.78 12.29 7.83
N ASN A 110 10.96 12.44 9.14
CA ASN A 110 9.84 12.65 10.06
C ASN A 110 9.10 13.95 9.75
N GLU A 111 9.82 15.05 9.56
CA GLU A 111 9.22 16.32 9.15
C GLU A 111 8.53 16.16 7.80
N ALA A 112 9.22 15.63 6.79
CA ALA A 112 8.69 15.50 5.44
C ALA A 112 7.43 14.65 5.37
N PHE A 113 7.38 13.54 6.11
CA PHE A 113 6.20 12.66 6.16
C PHE A 113 5.01 13.35 6.82
N GLN A 114 5.22 13.99 7.99
CA GLN A 114 4.16 14.71 8.72
C GLN A 114 3.59 15.89 7.93
N THR A 115 4.42 16.54 7.11
CA THR A 115 4.03 17.70 6.31
C THR A 115 3.72 17.36 4.86
N SER A 116 3.72 16.07 4.53
CA SER A 116 3.51 15.55 3.17
C SER A 116 4.40 16.21 2.10
N CYS A 117 5.65 16.55 2.44
CA CYS A 117 6.56 17.33 1.60
C CYS A 117 6.92 16.60 0.30
N VAL A 118 6.40 17.05 -0.84
CA VAL A 118 6.50 16.29 -2.11
C VAL A 118 7.94 16.22 -2.62
N TRP A 119 8.69 17.33 -2.64
CA TRP A 119 10.07 17.35 -3.15
C TRP A 119 10.99 16.39 -2.37
N TYR A 120 10.74 16.20 -1.07
CA TYR A 120 11.52 15.24 -0.27
C TYR A 120 11.30 13.82 -0.78
N PHE A 121 10.05 13.43 -1.01
CA PHE A 121 9.73 12.09 -1.49
C PHE A 121 10.11 11.88 -2.95
N ARG A 122 10.08 12.93 -3.79
CA ARG A 122 10.69 12.93 -5.14
C ARG A 122 12.18 12.57 -5.06
N GLN A 123 12.95 13.24 -4.20
CA GLN A 123 14.36 12.90 -3.99
C GLN A 123 14.55 11.45 -3.49
N VAL A 124 13.69 10.96 -2.58
CA VAL A 124 13.78 9.57 -2.11
C VAL A 124 13.66 8.59 -3.28
N ILE A 125 12.61 8.70 -4.08
CA ILE A 125 12.39 7.74 -5.17
C ILE A 125 13.37 7.91 -6.33
N ASP A 126 13.90 9.12 -6.56
CA ASP A 126 14.96 9.34 -7.57
C ASP A 126 16.27 8.67 -7.16
N ASN A 127 16.59 8.68 -5.86
CA ASN A 127 17.78 7.98 -5.35
C ASN A 127 17.61 6.45 -5.37
N ILE A 128 16.37 5.94 -5.22
CA ILE A 128 16.07 4.50 -5.41
C ILE A 128 16.20 4.13 -6.91
N GLY A 129 15.66 4.99 -7.79
CA GLY A 129 15.60 4.78 -9.22
C GLY A 129 14.34 4.04 -9.69
N GLN A 130 13.94 4.30 -10.93
CA GLN A 130 12.67 3.80 -11.49
C GLN A 130 12.59 2.28 -11.60
N GLU A 131 13.69 1.63 -12.00
CA GLU A 131 13.74 0.17 -12.19
C GLU A 131 13.44 -0.57 -10.88
N LYS A 132 14.20 -0.28 -9.82
CA LYS A 132 14.00 -0.89 -8.50
C LYS A 132 12.63 -0.56 -7.92
N LEU A 133 12.16 0.68 -8.09
CA LEU A 133 10.84 1.04 -7.59
C LEU A 133 9.71 0.33 -8.34
N LYS A 134 9.89 0.05 -9.64
CA LYS A 134 8.96 -0.78 -10.41
C LYS A 134 8.95 -2.22 -9.91
N GLU A 135 10.12 -2.81 -9.67
CA GLU A 135 10.22 -4.16 -9.09
C GLU A 135 9.47 -4.23 -7.75
N ALA A 136 9.70 -3.28 -6.85
CA ALA A 136 9.01 -3.24 -5.56
C ALA A 136 7.48 -3.06 -5.69
N VAL A 137 7.03 -2.18 -6.58
CA VAL A 137 5.59 -1.97 -6.86
C VAL A 137 4.94 -3.24 -7.43
N ASP A 138 5.65 -4.01 -8.26
CA ASP A 138 5.21 -5.31 -8.77
C ASP A 138 5.16 -6.38 -7.67
N GLU A 139 6.20 -6.46 -6.83
CA GLU A 139 6.26 -7.41 -5.71
C GLU A 139 5.16 -7.17 -4.68
N LEU A 140 4.79 -5.91 -4.45
CA LEU A 140 3.70 -5.53 -3.55
C LEU A 140 2.31 -5.69 -4.18
N ASP A 141 2.22 -5.99 -5.47
CA ASP A 141 0.97 -5.96 -6.25
C ASP A 141 0.20 -4.64 -6.04
N TYR A 142 0.92 -3.52 -6.15
CA TYR A 142 0.37 -2.20 -5.83
C TYR A 142 -0.55 -1.70 -6.96
N GLY A 143 -1.83 -2.06 -6.86
CA GLY A 143 -2.88 -1.55 -7.74
C GLY A 143 -2.65 -1.91 -9.20
N ASN A 144 -2.48 -0.91 -10.07
CA ASN A 144 -2.16 -1.13 -11.49
C ASN A 144 -0.65 -1.26 -11.79
N CYS A 145 0.20 -1.10 -10.78
CA CYS A 145 1.65 -1.16 -10.85
C CYS A 145 2.31 -0.21 -11.89
N ASP A 146 1.60 0.83 -12.32
CA ASP A 146 2.04 1.67 -13.44
C ASP A 146 2.87 2.88 -13.00
N VAL A 147 4.19 2.73 -13.05
CA VAL A 147 5.16 3.82 -12.83
C VAL A 147 5.71 4.42 -14.13
N SER A 148 5.07 4.14 -15.28
CA SER A 148 5.59 4.53 -16.61
C SER A 148 5.73 6.05 -16.78
N LYS A 149 4.84 6.84 -16.18
CA LYS A 149 4.92 8.31 -16.17
C LYS A 149 5.76 8.78 -14.99
N TRP A 150 7.04 8.40 -14.93
CA TRP A 150 7.94 8.66 -13.79
C TRP A 150 7.92 10.11 -13.28
N GLU A 151 7.97 11.05 -14.24
CA GLU A 151 7.94 12.50 -14.05
C GLU A 151 6.55 13.06 -13.71
N GLY A 152 5.50 12.25 -13.85
CA GLY A 152 4.12 12.61 -13.62
C GLY A 152 3.49 13.43 -14.74
N GLU A 153 2.24 13.81 -14.52
CA GLU A 153 1.58 14.85 -15.33
C GLU A 153 2.05 16.24 -14.86
N PRO A 154 2.13 17.24 -15.74
CA PRO A 154 2.55 18.59 -15.41
C PRO A 154 1.44 19.38 -14.69
N ILE A 155 0.94 18.85 -13.58
CA ILE A 155 -0.13 19.46 -12.78
C ILE A 155 0.40 20.56 -11.87
N ASN A 156 1.70 20.56 -11.53
CA ASN A 156 2.39 21.61 -10.80
C ASN A 156 3.46 22.30 -11.66
N VAL A 157 3.74 23.57 -11.34
CA VAL A 157 4.74 24.39 -12.02
C VAL A 157 6.16 23.85 -11.81
N GLN A 158 6.51 23.50 -10.56
CA GLN A 158 7.79 22.87 -10.26
C GLN A 158 7.74 21.37 -10.58
N GLN A 159 8.71 20.89 -11.34
CA GLN A 159 8.75 19.50 -11.82
C GLN A 159 8.89 18.49 -10.68
N ASP A 160 9.64 18.83 -9.64
CA ASP A 160 9.84 17.98 -8.46
C ASP A 160 8.62 17.90 -7.52
N LEU A 161 7.55 18.62 -7.85
CA LEU A 161 6.24 18.49 -7.24
C LEU A 161 5.30 17.57 -8.05
N ASN A 162 5.77 16.98 -9.14
CA ASN A 162 5.04 16.02 -9.96
C ASN A 162 5.64 14.61 -9.84
N GLY A 163 4.86 13.60 -10.27
CA GLY A 163 5.31 12.22 -10.34
C GLY A 163 4.18 11.25 -10.65
N PHE A 164 4.54 10.00 -10.99
CA PHE A 164 3.58 8.95 -11.39
C PHE A 164 2.45 8.70 -10.36
N TRP A 165 2.69 9.01 -9.08
CA TRP A 165 1.74 8.79 -7.98
C TRP A 165 0.82 9.99 -7.70
N LEU A 166 0.98 11.12 -8.41
CA LEU A 166 0.22 12.36 -8.19
C LEU A 166 -0.72 12.66 -9.35
N GLY A 167 -1.93 12.09 -9.31
CA GLY A 167 -2.92 12.30 -10.37
C GLY A 167 -2.42 11.85 -11.75
N SER A 168 -1.60 10.80 -11.79
CA SER A 168 -0.90 10.32 -12.99
C SER A 168 -1.11 8.81 -13.17
N SER A 169 -0.12 8.07 -13.69
CA SER A 169 -0.28 6.69 -14.15
C SER A 169 -0.63 5.69 -13.04
N LEU A 170 -0.08 5.84 -11.84
CA LEU A 170 -0.28 4.87 -10.76
C LEU A 170 -1.64 5.06 -10.11
N GLU A 171 -2.40 3.97 -10.04
CA GLU A 171 -3.71 3.94 -9.41
C GLU A 171 -3.88 2.68 -8.55
N ILE A 172 -4.61 2.82 -7.45
CA ILE A 172 -4.90 1.76 -6.47
C ILE A 172 -6.31 1.94 -5.90
N THR A 173 -6.97 0.85 -5.54
CA THR A 173 -8.25 0.86 -4.83
C THR A 173 -8.06 1.03 -3.32
N PRO A 174 -9.05 1.57 -2.59
CA PRO A 174 -9.04 1.54 -1.12
C PRO A 174 -8.89 0.13 -0.52
N MET A 175 -9.48 -0.89 -1.16
CA MET A 175 -9.35 -2.29 -0.74
C MET A 175 -7.91 -2.81 -0.88
N GLU A 176 -7.28 -2.61 -2.04
CA GLU A 176 -5.87 -2.96 -2.29
C GLU A 176 -4.95 -2.25 -1.29
N MET A 177 -5.16 -0.95 -1.03
CA MET A 177 -4.37 -0.17 -0.06
C MET A 177 -4.41 -0.78 1.35
N VAL A 178 -5.60 -1.16 1.85
CA VAL A 178 -5.72 -1.80 3.18
C VAL A 178 -4.95 -3.12 3.21
N ASN A 179 -5.00 -3.92 2.15
CA ASN A 179 -4.30 -5.19 2.08
C ASN A 179 -2.78 -5.01 2.08
N ILE A 180 -2.27 -4.07 1.29
CA ILE A 180 -0.84 -3.75 1.24
C ILE A 180 -0.35 -3.29 2.60
N VAL A 181 -1.06 -2.34 3.23
CA VAL A 181 -0.70 -1.86 4.57
C VAL A 181 -0.74 -3.00 5.59
N ALA A 182 -1.79 -3.82 5.59
CA ALA A 182 -1.90 -4.97 6.48
C ALA A 182 -0.74 -5.96 6.29
N ASN A 183 -0.37 -6.27 5.04
CA ASN A 183 0.73 -7.17 4.72
C ASN A 183 2.09 -6.60 5.15
N ILE A 184 2.34 -5.32 4.87
CA ILE A 184 3.54 -4.61 5.35
C ILE A 184 3.68 -4.77 6.87
N PHE A 185 2.60 -4.59 7.64
CA PHE A 185 2.64 -4.74 9.10
C PHE A 185 2.67 -6.20 9.58
N LYS A 186 2.12 -7.14 8.80
CA LYS A 186 2.21 -8.57 9.06
C LYS A 186 3.64 -9.08 8.92
N GLU A 187 4.30 -8.77 7.81
CA GLU A 187 5.69 -9.17 7.54
C GLU A 187 6.67 -8.53 8.53
N LYS A 188 6.39 -7.29 8.97
CA LYS A 188 7.17 -6.61 10.03
C LYS A 188 7.13 -7.31 11.39
N ARG A 189 6.12 -8.14 11.68
CA ARG A 189 6.17 -9.02 12.88
C ARG A 189 7.23 -10.12 12.76
N ASN A 190 7.82 -10.33 11.58
CA ASN A 190 8.76 -11.40 11.28
C ASN A 190 10.18 -10.92 10.87
N THR A 191 10.49 -9.61 10.83
CA THR A 191 11.82 -9.10 10.40
C THR A 191 12.35 -7.90 11.20
N LYS A 192 13.68 -7.64 11.10
CA LYS A 192 14.47 -6.64 11.86
C LYS A 192 14.18 -5.15 11.54
N ILE A 193 13.23 -4.82 10.66
CA ILE A 193 12.92 -3.44 10.18
C ILE A 193 12.12 -2.62 11.24
N THR A 194 12.30 -2.90 12.52
CA THR A 194 11.36 -2.54 13.60
C THR A 194 11.72 -1.28 14.41
N LYS A 195 12.71 -0.47 14.02
CA LYS A 195 13.11 0.73 14.82
C LYS A 195 12.94 2.09 14.15
N LEU A 196 12.39 2.13 12.94
CA LEU A 196 12.60 3.29 12.06
C LEU A 196 11.32 3.98 11.59
N ILE A 197 10.20 3.27 11.59
CA ILE A 197 8.93 3.76 11.06
C ILE A 197 7.99 4.24 12.19
N PHE A 198 8.19 3.78 13.44
CA PHE A 198 7.49 4.25 14.64
C PHE A 198 8.45 4.32 15.83
#